data_AF-A0A518EPJ4-F1
#
_entry.id   AF-A0A518EPJ4-F1
#
_cell.length_a   1.000
_cell.length_b   1.000
_cell.length_c   1.000
_cell.angle_alpha   90.00
_cell.angle_beta   90.00
_cell.angle_gamma   90.00
#
_symmetry.space_group_name_H-M   'P 1'
#
loop_
_entity.id
_entity.type
_entity.pdbx_description
1 polymer ?
#
loop_
_entity_poly.entity_id
_entity_poly.type
_entity_poly.pdbx_seq_one_letter_code
_entity_poly.pdbx_strand_id
1 'polypeptide(L)'
;MNSPDTTSKASDSLEPLYHRVVRGSRLSLWGETTARGVLGSSLAFAGALLVGRSILGRDLIDSGSAWIMLGASWLVVGAAAWWHAGEGAMTRREAALWLDLRSDASGRVVTANEITEASAAPWRSDAESRARGVIDVPRARWSRTVLAMALGAAALFATRYVPLRALAGGGQGAITEVLQERLADVMEKLEVLDEEVALEEEERAELEASLERLEEAIQDDPDIEATYEALDRMEEQLAARAEEALADAKAALESLAEQQLDPSRDASGDAAPGAASDVRSEERQAGLQAMEQGLSDMALAELSRLAAGDLSELSKDDLQRLSAALESAMSEPLSALEDAGLLSSARVDSLQNSLKGSPSSFKPAGELRELSDEQLAMLGLCPDCGQEPCDRCASSGEP
;
A
#
# COMPACT_ATOMS: atom_id res chain seq x y z
N MET A 1 20.65 46.17 -78.85
CA MET A 1 21.43 45.60 -77.73
C MET A 1 20.66 45.93 -76.47
N ASN A 2 19.89 44.98 -75.93
CA ASN A 2 19.15 45.16 -74.69
C ASN A 2 20.08 44.76 -73.56
N SER A 3 20.50 45.74 -72.74
CA SER A 3 21.16 45.46 -71.47
C SER A 3 20.20 44.64 -70.61
N PRO A 4 20.59 43.45 -70.12
CA PRO A 4 19.75 42.70 -69.22
C PRO A 4 19.53 43.51 -67.94
N ASP A 5 18.26 43.68 -67.57
CA ASP A 5 17.82 44.31 -66.33
C ASP A 5 18.40 43.57 -65.11
N THR A 6 19.56 44.02 -64.62
CA THR A 6 20.17 43.53 -63.38
C THR A 6 19.58 44.19 -62.13
N THR A 7 18.63 45.11 -62.28
CA THR A 7 18.02 45.88 -61.19
C THR A 7 16.98 45.08 -60.39
N SER A 8 16.45 43.99 -60.93
CA SER A 8 15.44 43.16 -60.25
C SER A 8 15.99 42.28 -59.11
N LYS A 9 17.31 42.05 -59.02
CA LYS A 9 17.88 41.15 -57.98
C LYS A 9 18.17 41.82 -56.64
N ALA A 10 18.14 43.15 -56.57
CA ALA A 10 18.48 43.88 -55.35
C ALA A 10 17.30 44.05 -54.37
N SER A 11 16.05 43.79 -54.80
CA SER A 11 14.86 43.90 -53.94
C SER A 11 14.60 42.70 -53.03
N ASP A 12 15.26 41.56 -53.27
CA ASP A 12 14.93 40.29 -52.61
C ASP A 12 15.73 39.99 -51.34
N SER A 13 16.60 40.91 -50.90
CA SER A 13 17.64 40.58 -49.92
C SER A 13 17.14 40.55 -48.46
N LEU A 14 16.09 41.31 -48.13
CA LEU A 14 15.45 41.31 -46.80
C LEU A 14 14.30 40.30 -46.67
N GLU A 15 13.69 39.90 -47.78
CA GLU A 15 12.59 38.92 -47.82
C GLU A 15 12.91 37.58 -47.09
N PRO A 16 14.09 36.96 -47.27
CA PRO A 16 14.41 35.73 -46.55
C PRO A 16 14.53 35.92 -45.04
N LEU A 17 14.92 37.12 -44.58
CA LEU A 17 14.99 37.44 -43.15
C LEU A 17 13.59 37.59 -42.56
N TYR A 18 12.67 38.29 -43.25
CA TYR A 18 11.27 38.38 -42.83
C TYR A 18 10.62 37.00 -42.78
N HIS A 19 10.77 36.18 -43.83
CA HIS A 19 10.24 34.81 -43.83
C HIS A 19 10.79 33.97 -42.69
N ARG A 20 12.08 34.12 -42.34
CA ARG A 20 12.68 33.40 -41.22
C ARG A 20 12.06 33.81 -39.88
N VAL A 21 11.84 35.11 -39.65
CA VAL A 21 11.22 35.62 -38.42
C VAL A 21 9.76 35.18 -38.34
N VAL A 22 8.98 35.33 -39.41
CA VAL A 22 7.57 34.89 -39.47
C VAL A 22 7.47 33.39 -39.20
N ARG A 23 8.29 32.56 -39.89
CA ARG A 23 8.32 31.11 -39.67
C ARG A 23 8.74 30.76 -38.24
N GLY A 24 9.72 31.47 -37.69
CA GLY A 24 10.17 31.32 -36.30
C GLY A 24 9.04 31.60 -35.30
N SER A 25 8.32 32.70 -35.47
CA SER A 25 7.18 33.05 -34.61
C SER A 25 6.04 32.02 -34.70
N ARG A 26 5.77 31.50 -35.89
CA ARG A 26 4.75 30.48 -36.09
C ARG A 26 5.14 29.18 -35.40
N LEU A 27 6.40 28.75 -35.55
CA LEU A 27 6.92 27.55 -34.90
C LEU A 27 6.93 27.69 -33.36
N SER A 28 7.24 28.88 -32.83
CA SER A 28 7.19 29.10 -31.38
C SER A 28 5.77 29.04 -30.83
N LEU A 29 4.81 29.68 -31.51
CA LEU A 29 3.41 29.64 -31.10
C LEU A 29 2.82 28.23 -31.23
N TRP A 30 3.15 27.53 -32.31
CA TRP A 30 2.77 26.13 -32.49
C TRP A 30 3.34 25.24 -31.38
N GLY A 31 4.62 25.37 -31.04
CA GLY A 31 5.24 24.56 -29.99
C GLY A 31 4.61 24.81 -28.61
N GLU A 32 4.26 26.05 -28.29
CA GLU A 32 3.64 26.41 -27.01
C GLU A 32 2.18 25.93 -26.91
N THR A 33 1.39 26.13 -27.96
CA THR A 33 -0.01 25.68 -28.03
C THR A 33 -0.13 24.16 -28.07
N THR A 34 0.72 23.49 -28.86
CA THR A 34 0.80 22.02 -28.88
C THR A 34 1.18 21.46 -27.52
N ALA A 35 2.16 22.04 -26.83
CA ALA A 35 2.56 21.59 -25.50
C ALA A 35 1.41 21.63 -24.49
N ARG A 36 0.68 22.75 -24.45
CA ARG A 36 -0.49 22.91 -23.56
C ARG A 36 -1.59 21.94 -23.91
N GLY A 37 -1.89 21.79 -25.21
CA GLY A 37 -2.93 20.86 -25.67
C GLY A 37 -2.58 19.40 -25.38
N VAL A 38 -1.33 18.99 -25.61
CA VAL A 38 -0.84 17.63 -25.34
C VAL A 38 -0.85 17.33 -23.83
N LEU A 39 -0.42 18.28 -23.00
CA LEU A 39 -0.52 18.12 -21.54
C LEU A 39 -1.98 17.98 -21.09
N GLY A 40 -2.85 18.87 -21.57
CA GLY A 40 -4.28 18.84 -21.24
C GLY A 40 -4.97 17.56 -21.70
N SER A 41 -4.71 17.10 -22.93
CA SER A 41 -5.30 15.86 -23.45
C SER A 41 -4.75 14.63 -22.73
N SER A 42 -3.46 14.62 -22.39
CA SER A 42 -2.85 13.51 -21.63
C SER A 42 -3.41 13.42 -20.22
N LEU A 43 -3.57 14.55 -19.52
CA LEU A 43 -4.18 14.58 -18.18
C LEU A 43 -5.66 14.18 -18.22
N ALA A 44 -6.42 14.66 -19.20
CA ALA A 44 -7.81 14.27 -19.37
C ALA A 44 -7.95 12.78 -19.69
N PHE A 45 -7.08 12.23 -20.54
CA PHE A 45 -7.07 10.82 -20.87
C PHE A 45 -6.65 9.96 -19.68
N ALA A 46 -5.61 10.36 -18.94
CA ALA A 46 -5.19 9.72 -17.69
C ALA A 46 -6.32 9.72 -16.66
N GLY A 47 -6.99 10.85 -16.46
CA GLY A 47 -8.16 10.95 -15.58
C GLY A 47 -9.31 10.04 -16.02
N ALA A 48 -9.63 10.01 -17.31
CA ALA A 48 -10.66 9.13 -17.86
C ALA A 48 -10.31 7.65 -17.70
N LEU A 49 -9.04 7.27 -17.85
CA LEU A 49 -8.56 5.91 -17.59
C LEU A 49 -8.68 5.54 -16.11
N LEU A 50 -8.26 6.43 -15.21
CA LEU A 50 -8.36 6.19 -13.77
C LEU A 50 -9.83 6.04 -13.34
N VAL A 51 -10.71 6.93 -13.81
CA VAL A 51 -12.16 6.89 -13.53
C VAL A 51 -12.81 5.65 -14.15
N GLY A 52 -12.47 5.32 -15.40
CA GLY A 52 -12.97 4.12 -16.06
C GLY A 52 -12.55 2.85 -15.32
N ARG A 53 -11.28 2.77 -14.93
CA ARG A 53 -10.74 1.65 -14.15
C ARG A 53 -11.37 1.58 -12.75
N SER A 54 -11.59 2.73 -12.10
CA SER A 54 -12.18 2.77 -10.76
C SER A 54 -13.65 2.38 -10.74
N ILE A 55 -14.42 2.68 -11.80
CA ILE A 55 -15.87 2.41 -11.86
C ILE A 55 -16.20 1.05 -12.47
N LEU A 56 -15.44 0.60 -13.48
CA LEU A 56 -15.79 -0.60 -14.25
C LEU A 56 -14.95 -1.82 -13.88
N GLY A 57 -13.89 -1.67 -13.06
CA GLY A 57 -13.02 -2.76 -12.60
C GLY A 57 -12.30 -3.51 -13.72
N ARG A 58 -12.44 -3.04 -14.96
CA ARG A 58 -11.87 -3.63 -16.17
C ARG A 58 -11.00 -2.59 -16.84
N ASP A 59 -9.89 -3.06 -17.39
CA ASP A 59 -9.14 -2.30 -18.38
C ASP A 59 -10.01 -2.22 -19.65
N LEU A 60 -10.90 -1.22 -19.70
CA LEU A 60 -11.86 -0.96 -20.79
C LEU A 60 -11.21 -0.81 -22.15
N ILE A 61 -9.92 -0.52 -22.15
CA ILE A 61 -9.16 -0.22 -23.32
C ILE A 61 -7.99 -1.18 -23.34
N ASP A 62 -8.06 -2.13 -24.26
CA ASP A 62 -6.93 -3.02 -24.54
C ASP A 62 -5.71 -2.14 -24.80
N SER A 63 -4.58 -2.48 -24.17
CA SER A 63 -3.43 -1.58 -23.99
C SER A 63 -2.98 -0.95 -25.32
N GLY A 64 -3.05 -1.69 -26.43
CA GLY A 64 -2.73 -1.19 -27.77
C GLY A 64 -3.69 -0.09 -28.28
N SER A 65 -4.99 -0.23 -28.06
CA SER A 65 -6.00 0.73 -28.53
C SER A 65 -5.95 2.07 -27.78
N ALA A 66 -5.53 2.06 -26.50
CA ALA A 66 -5.35 3.28 -25.71
C ALA A 66 -4.25 4.17 -26.31
N TRP A 67 -3.12 3.57 -26.70
CA TRP A 67 -2.01 4.27 -27.33
C TRP A 67 -2.38 4.84 -28.69
N ILE A 68 -3.20 4.13 -29.47
CA ILE A 68 -3.70 4.62 -30.76
C ILE A 68 -4.61 5.83 -30.56
N MET A 69 -5.55 5.78 -29.62
CA MET A 69 -6.44 6.91 -29.31
C MET A 69 -5.67 8.12 -28.80
N LEU A 70 -4.69 7.91 -27.93
CA LEU A 70 -3.83 8.97 -27.43
C LEU A 70 -2.98 9.59 -28.55
N GLY A 71 -2.35 8.77 -29.38
CA GLY A 71 -1.57 9.23 -30.52
C GLY A 71 -2.43 10.02 -31.51
N ALA A 72 -3.65 9.55 -31.79
CA ALA A 72 -4.62 10.26 -32.61
C ALA A 72 -5.02 11.61 -31.98
N SER A 73 -5.26 11.66 -30.67
CA SER A 73 -5.55 12.89 -29.93
C SER A 73 -4.41 13.90 -30.07
N TRP A 74 -3.15 13.47 -29.90
CA TRP A 74 -1.98 14.34 -30.05
C TRP A 74 -1.81 14.87 -31.47
N LEU A 75 -2.09 14.05 -32.49
CA LEU A 75 -2.09 14.50 -33.88
C LEU A 75 -3.14 15.57 -34.15
N VAL A 76 -4.37 15.38 -33.63
CA VAL A 76 -5.45 16.37 -33.76
C VAL A 76 -5.07 17.68 -33.05
N VAL A 77 -4.54 17.61 -31.83
CA VAL A 77 -4.07 18.78 -31.08
C VAL A 77 -2.95 19.50 -31.85
N GLY A 78 -1.97 18.77 -32.38
CA GLY A 78 -0.86 19.34 -33.14
C GLY A 78 -1.32 20.02 -34.44
N ALA A 79 -2.29 19.43 -35.13
CA ALA A 79 -2.89 20.01 -36.34
C ALA A 79 -3.71 21.27 -36.04
N ALA A 80 -4.55 21.23 -34.99
CA ALA A 80 -5.33 22.39 -34.55
C ALA A 80 -4.42 23.54 -34.09
N ALA A 81 -3.37 23.22 -33.32
CA ALA A 81 -2.35 24.18 -32.92
C ALA A 81 -1.64 24.80 -34.13
N TRP A 82 -1.39 24.05 -35.20
CA TRP A 82 -0.72 24.57 -36.40
C TRP A 82 -1.60 25.53 -37.19
N TRP A 83 -2.91 25.24 -37.24
CA TRP A 83 -3.91 26.13 -37.82
C TRP A 83 -3.96 27.44 -37.06
N HIS A 84 -4.11 27.37 -35.73
CA HIS A 84 -4.24 28.55 -34.88
C HIS A 84 -2.94 29.37 -34.80
N ALA A 85 -1.77 28.71 -34.84
CA ALA A 85 -0.49 29.40 -34.96
C ALA A 85 -0.34 30.16 -36.29
N GLY A 86 -1.08 29.78 -37.33
CA GLY A 86 -1.14 30.54 -38.59
C GLY A 86 -1.85 31.88 -38.43
N GLU A 87 -2.89 31.94 -37.60
CA GLU A 87 -3.68 33.15 -37.33
C GLU A 87 -2.93 34.14 -36.42
N GLY A 88 -2.14 33.62 -35.46
CA GLY A 88 -1.35 34.43 -34.53
C GLY A 88 0.10 34.72 -34.96
N ALA A 89 0.56 34.22 -36.11
CA ALA A 89 1.92 34.44 -36.57
C ALA A 89 2.17 35.92 -36.90
N MET A 90 3.42 36.37 -36.69
CA MET A 90 3.77 37.75 -37.00
C MET A 90 3.50 38.06 -38.47
N THR A 91 2.85 39.19 -38.72
CA THR A 91 2.74 39.73 -40.08
C THR A 91 4.10 40.24 -40.55
N ARG A 92 4.27 40.46 -41.86
CA ARG A 92 5.51 41.03 -42.41
C ARG A 92 5.89 42.36 -41.76
N ARG A 93 4.91 43.21 -41.44
CA ARG A 93 5.13 44.51 -40.77
C ARG A 93 5.65 44.32 -39.35
N GLU A 94 5.07 43.39 -38.60
CA GLU A 94 5.52 43.06 -37.24
C GLU A 94 6.91 42.40 -37.24
N ALA A 95 7.20 41.57 -38.24
CA ALA A 95 8.54 40.98 -38.41
C ALA A 95 9.59 42.07 -38.70
N ALA A 96 9.26 43.06 -39.53
CA ALA A 96 10.13 44.21 -39.78
C ALA A 96 10.34 45.07 -38.52
N LEU A 97 9.26 45.34 -37.76
CA LEU A 97 9.34 46.03 -36.47
C LEU A 97 10.22 45.27 -35.47
N TRP A 98 10.04 43.95 -35.38
CA TRP A 98 10.81 43.09 -34.48
C TRP A 98 12.30 43.08 -34.84
N LEU A 99 12.64 43.00 -36.14
CA LEU A 99 14.02 43.09 -36.62
C LEU A 99 14.63 44.47 -36.35
N ASP A 100 13.86 45.54 -36.48
CA ASP A 100 14.31 46.89 -36.16
C ASP A 100 14.62 47.03 -34.67
N LEU A 101 13.70 46.61 -33.79
CA LEU A 101 13.87 46.63 -32.34
C LEU A 101 15.07 45.80 -31.87
N ARG A 102 15.38 44.68 -32.54
CA ARG A 102 16.49 43.80 -32.18
C ARG A 102 17.84 44.21 -32.74
N SER A 103 17.87 45.06 -33.77
CA SER A 103 19.11 45.57 -34.32
C SER A 103 19.56 46.83 -33.58
N ASP A 104 18.74 47.89 -33.56
CA ASP A 104 19.08 49.18 -32.92
C ASP A 104 17.87 50.13 -32.72
N ALA A 105 16.63 49.67 -32.99
CA ALA A 105 15.39 50.45 -32.95
C ALA A 105 15.43 51.78 -33.76
N SER A 106 16.22 51.81 -34.83
CA SER A 106 16.50 53.02 -35.61
C SER A 106 15.39 53.45 -36.58
N GLY A 107 14.33 52.63 -36.73
CA GLY A 107 13.27 52.77 -37.72
C GLY A 107 13.67 52.34 -39.13
N ARG A 108 14.96 52.14 -39.41
CA ARG A 108 15.51 51.91 -40.75
C ARG A 108 14.98 50.64 -41.41
N VAL A 109 14.80 49.55 -40.65
CA VAL A 109 14.27 48.29 -41.21
C VAL A 109 12.79 48.44 -41.56
N VAL A 110 12.02 49.14 -40.73
CA VAL A 110 10.60 49.43 -40.98
C VAL A 110 10.46 50.34 -42.20
N THR A 111 11.21 51.45 -42.25
CA THR A 111 11.21 52.37 -43.40
C THR A 111 11.63 51.68 -44.70
N ALA A 112 12.64 50.79 -44.65
CA ALA A 112 13.06 49.99 -45.81
C ALA A 112 11.97 49.01 -46.30
N ASN A 113 11.09 48.55 -45.41
CA ASN A 113 9.94 47.70 -45.76
C ASN A 113 8.75 48.50 -46.31
N GLU A 114 8.58 49.77 -45.92
CA GLU A 114 7.50 50.64 -46.39
C GLU A 114 7.80 51.32 -47.73
N ILE A 115 9.06 51.67 -47.99
CA ILE A 115 9.46 52.36 -49.23
C ILE A 115 9.85 51.34 -50.30
N THR A 116 8.95 51.10 -51.25
CA THR A 116 9.15 50.22 -52.41
C THR A 116 10.02 50.84 -53.51
N GLU A 117 10.17 52.17 -53.54
CA GLU A 117 10.88 52.91 -54.59
C GLU A 117 12.41 52.70 -54.59
N ALA A 118 13.02 52.89 -55.76
CA ALA A 118 14.47 52.82 -55.96
C ALA A 118 15.27 53.84 -55.12
N SER A 119 14.62 54.91 -54.67
CA SER A 119 15.16 55.92 -53.73
C SER A 119 15.54 55.33 -52.37
N ALA A 120 15.03 54.14 -52.00
CA ALA A 120 15.35 53.45 -50.75
C ALA A 120 16.67 52.65 -50.78
N ALA A 121 17.38 52.58 -51.91
CA ALA A 121 18.56 51.72 -52.05
C ALA A 121 19.66 51.95 -50.98
N PRO A 122 20.02 53.20 -50.59
CA PRO A 122 21.02 53.42 -49.55
C PRO A 122 20.57 52.89 -48.18
N TRP A 123 19.29 53.10 -47.86
CA TRP A 123 18.66 52.69 -46.60
C TRP A 123 18.54 51.18 -46.49
N ARG A 124 18.22 50.49 -47.59
CA ARG A 124 18.12 49.02 -47.62
C ARG A 124 19.44 48.32 -47.32
N SER A 125 20.55 48.81 -47.88
CA SER A 125 21.86 48.19 -47.66
C SER A 125 22.31 48.24 -46.20
N ASP A 126 22.09 49.38 -45.53
CA ASP A 126 22.39 49.55 -44.10
C ASP A 126 21.41 48.76 -43.21
N ALA A 127 20.11 48.81 -43.52
CA ALA A 127 19.08 48.03 -42.83
C ALA A 127 19.36 46.52 -42.91
N GLU A 128 19.81 46.04 -44.08
CA GLU A 128 20.17 44.64 -44.26
C GLU A 128 21.42 44.24 -43.50
N SER A 129 22.48 45.04 -43.55
CA SER A 129 23.71 44.77 -42.78
C SER A 129 23.40 44.65 -41.28
N ARG A 130 22.52 45.53 -40.77
CA ARG A 130 22.07 45.51 -39.37
C ARG A 130 21.17 44.31 -39.07
N ALA A 131 20.19 44.04 -39.93
CA ALA A 131 19.26 42.91 -39.76
C ALA A 131 19.97 41.55 -39.82
N ARG A 132 20.99 41.39 -40.67
CA ARG A 132 21.84 40.18 -40.72
C ARG A 132 22.66 39.98 -39.44
N GLY A 133 22.98 41.06 -38.73
CA GLY A 133 23.63 41.01 -37.42
C GLY A 133 22.74 40.46 -36.29
N VAL A 134 21.41 40.42 -36.50
CA VAL A 134 20.46 39.83 -35.55
C VAL A 134 20.41 38.31 -35.77
N ILE A 135 21.23 37.59 -35.00
CA ILE A 135 21.36 36.12 -35.12
C ILE A 135 20.17 35.39 -34.46
N ASP A 136 19.54 36.00 -33.45
CA ASP A 136 18.58 35.32 -32.59
C ASP A 136 17.12 35.49 -33.04
N VAL A 137 16.67 34.64 -33.96
CA VAL A 137 15.23 34.39 -34.20
C VAL A 137 14.54 34.13 -32.84
N PRO A 138 13.29 34.58 -32.60
CA PRO A 138 12.59 34.32 -31.34
C PRO A 138 12.68 32.84 -30.98
N ARG A 139 13.53 32.52 -29.99
CA ARG A 139 13.79 31.14 -29.60
C ARG A 139 12.52 30.61 -28.95
N ALA A 140 11.90 29.63 -29.58
CA ALA A 140 10.85 28.87 -28.93
C ALA A 140 11.42 28.32 -27.61
N ARG A 141 10.69 28.53 -26.52
CA ARG A 141 11.09 28.07 -25.18
C ARG A 141 10.84 26.57 -25.06
N TRP A 142 11.58 25.79 -25.86
CA TRP A 142 11.44 24.34 -25.95
C TRP A 142 11.58 23.64 -24.60
N SER A 143 12.34 24.20 -23.65
CA SER A 143 12.48 23.63 -22.31
C SER A 143 11.15 23.46 -21.59
N ARG A 144 10.26 24.46 -21.65
CA ARG A 144 8.93 24.38 -21.03
C ARG A 144 8.02 23.40 -21.78
N THR A 145 8.11 23.39 -23.11
CA THR A 145 7.34 22.47 -23.96
C THR A 145 7.73 21.01 -23.70
N VAL A 146 9.02 20.70 -23.67
CA VAL A 146 9.54 19.37 -23.39
C VAL A 146 9.18 18.93 -21.98
N LEU A 147 9.29 19.82 -20.99
CA LEU A 147 8.88 19.53 -19.62
C LEU A 147 7.38 19.20 -19.52
N ALA A 148 6.51 19.97 -20.19
CA ALA A 148 5.08 19.72 -20.20
C ALA A 148 4.73 18.38 -20.86
N MET A 149 5.36 18.05 -22.00
CA MET A 149 5.18 16.75 -22.64
C MET A 149 5.69 15.60 -21.76
N ALA A 150 6.84 15.77 -21.11
CA ALA A 150 7.41 14.79 -20.20
C ALA A 150 6.48 14.57 -18.98
N LEU A 151 5.91 15.63 -18.42
CA LEU A 151 4.96 15.53 -17.31
C LEU A 151 3.66 14.80 -17.72
N GLY A 152 3.14 15.09 -18.91
CA GLY A 152 1.97 14.38 -19.46
C GLY A 152 2.26 12.90 -19.70
N ALA A 153 3.42 12.57 -20.25
CA ALA A 153 3.86 11.19 -20.44
C ALA A 153 4.08 10.46 -19.09
N ALA A 154 4.68 11.14 -18.10
CA ALA A 154 4.88 10.60 -16.77
C ALA A 154 3.55 10.33 -16.05
N ALA A 155 2.57 11.23 -16.15
CA ALA A 155 1.24 11.02 -15.59
C ALA A 155 0.56 9.78 -16.19
N LEU A 156 0.60 9.64 -17.52
CA LEU A 156 0.08 8.45 -18.21
C LEU A 156 0.80 7.17 -17.77
N PHE A 157 2.13 7.21 -17.68
CA PHE A 157 2.90 6.08 -17.20
C PHE A 157 2.52 5.73 -15.75
N ALA A 158 2.40 6.72 -14.86
CA ALA A 158 1.95 6.50 -13.49
C ALA A 158 0.58 5.81 -13.44
N THR A 159 -0.39 6.21 -14.27
CA THR A 159 -1.70 5.51 -14.29
C THR A 159 -1.62 4.04 -14.66
N ARG A 160 -0.58 3.60 -15.38
CA ARG A 160 -0.38 2.19 -15.75
C ARG A 160 0.18 1.34 -14.60
N TYR A 161 0.98 1.96 -13.73
CA TYR A 161 1.73 1.29 -12.66
C TYR A 161 1.13 1.47 -11.28
N VAL A 162 0.27 2.46 -11.07
CA VAL A 162 -0.46 2.60 -9.81
C VAL A 162 -1.48 1.46 -9.74
N PRO A 163 -1.32 0.51 -8.80
CA PRO A 163 -2.34 -0.51 -8.56
C PRO A 163 -3.51 0.20 -7.89
N LEU A 164 -4.40 0.78 -8.71
CA LEU A 164 -5.67 1.23 -8.19
C LEU A 164 -6.41 -0.01 -7.68
N ARG A 165 -6.54 -0.13 -6.36
CA ARG A 165 -7.59 -0.94 -5.75
C ARG A 165 -8.88 -0.46 -6.38
N ALA A 166 -9.51 -1.32 -7.18
CA ALA A 166 -10.74 -0.95 -7.86
C ALA A 166 -11.79 -0.63 -6.79
N LEU A 167 -12.19 0.64 -6.68
CA LEU A 167 -13.35 1.02 -5.87
C LEU A 167 -14.63 0.28 -6.37
N ALA A 168 -14.64 -0.14 -7.63
CA ALA A 168 -15.62 -1.02 -8.23
C ALA A 168 -15.48 -2.52 -7.87
N GLY A 169 -14.72 -2.87 -6.83
CA GLY A 169 -14.97 -4.10 -6.06
C GLY A 169 -16.29 -4.06 -5.29
N GLY A 170 -16.94 -2.89 -5.18
CA GLY A 170 -18.25 -2.72 -4.55
C GLY A 170 -19.46 -3.30 -5.30
N GLY A 171 -19.32 -4.42 -6.01
CA GLY A 171 -20.45 -5.08 -6.68
C GLY A 171 -21.05 -6.23 -5.89
N GLN A 172 -20.22 -7.16 -5.42
CA GLN A 172 -20.57 -8.35 -4.64
C GLN A 172 -19.28 -9.11 -4.32
N GLY A 173 -18.39 -9.28 -5.31
CA GLY A 173 -17.15 -10.07 -5.21
C GLY A 173 -16.20 -9.70 -4.06
N ALA A 174 -15.89 -8.42 -3.87
CA ALA A 174 -14.98 -8.02 -2.79
C ALA A 174 -15.64 -8.12 -1.40
N ILE A 175 -16.96 -7.93 -1.34
CA ILE A 175 -17.72 -8.10 -0.10
C ILE A 175 -17.83 -9.58 0.25
N THR A 176 -18.10 -10.45 -0.74
CA THR A 176 -18.08 -11.90 -0.54
C THR A 176 -16.70 -12.40 -0.14
N GLU A 177 -15.61 -11.84 -0.67
CA GLU A 177 -14.25 -12.22 -0.27
C GLU A 177 -13.97 -11.85 1.19
N VAL A 178 -14.35 -10.64 1.62
CA VAL A 178 -14.24 -10.23 3.04
C VAL A 178 -15.14 -11.07 3.95
N LEU A 179 -16.36 -11.39 3.51
CA LEU A 179 -17.27 -12.25 4.27
C LEU A 179 -16.76 -13.70 4.34
N GLN A 180 -16.14 -14.21 3.29
CA GLN A 180 -15.50 -15.53 3.28
C GLN A 180 -14.29 -15.59 4.20
N GLU A 181 -13.45 -14.54 4.22
CA GLU A 181 -12.33 -14.44 5.16
C GLU A 181 -12.83 -14.46 6.61
N ARG A 182 -13.88 -13.68 6.92
CA ARG A 182 -14.49 -13.67 8.25
C ARG A 182 -15.16 -15.00 8.62
N LEU A 183 -15.81 -15.66 7.67
CA LEU A 183 -16.36 -16.99 7.88
C LEU A 183 -15.25 -18.00 8.21
N ALA A 184 -14.12 -17.94 7.50
CA ALA A 184 -12.97 -18.79 7.74
C ALA A 184 -12.38 -18.57 9.15
N ASP A 185 -12.30 -17.31 9.61
CA ASP A 185 -11.86 -17.00 10.99
C ASP A 185 -12.77 -17.64 12.05
N VAL A 186 -14.09 -17.64 11.84
CA VAL A 186 -15.06 -18.26 12.76
C VAL A 186 -14.94 -19.78 12.73
N MET A 187 -14.72 -20.38 11.55
CA MET A 187 -14.45 -21.82 11.41
C MET A 187 -13.17 -22.23 12.16
N GLU A 188 -12.09 -21.45 12.03
CA GLU A 188 -10.83 -21.71 12.74
C GLU A 188 -11.04 -21.65 14.26
N LYS A 189 -11.78 -20.65 14.77
CA LYS A 189 -12.12 -20.57 16.21
C LYS A 189 -12.92 -21.77 16.69
N LEU A 190 -13.84 -22.29 15.88
CA LEU A 190 -14.60 -23.48 16.21
C LEU A 190 -13.70 -24.73 16.27
N GLU A 191 -12.78 -24.89 15.31
CA GLU A 191 -11.82 -26.00 15.30
C GLU A 191 -10.93 -25.97 16.54
N VAL A 192 -10.39 -24.80 16.91
CA VAL A 192 -9.61 -24.62 18.14
C VAL A 192 -10.43 -24.98 19.38
N LEU A 193 -11.69 -24.54 19.45
CA LEU A 193 -12.55 -24.84 20.60
C LEU A 193 -12.87 -26.34 20.72
N ASP A 194 -13.07 -27.03 19.59
CA ASP A 194 -13.28 -28.49 19.54
C ASP A 194 -12.05 -29.25 20.05
N GLU A 195 -10.85 -28.84 19.65
CA GLU A 195 -9.58 -29.44 20.09
C GLU A 195 -9.32 -29.23 21.60
N GLU A 196 -9.64 -28.04 22.14
CA GLU A 196 -9.32 -27.69 23.53
C GLU A 196 -10.38 -28.14 24.55
N VAL A 197 -11.66 -28.04 24.21
CA VAL A 197 -12.78 -28.21 25.16
C VAL A 197 -13.51 -29.54 24.98
N ALA A 198 -13.30 -30.25 23.87
CA ALA A 198 -14.05 -31.46 23.50
C ALA A 198 -15.56 -31.21 23.52
N LEU A 199 -16.04 -30.44 22.55
CA LEU A 199 -17.46 -30.12 22.38
C LEU A 199 -18.30 -31.39 22.23
N GLU A 200 -19.55 -31.34 22.70
CA GLU A 200 -20.49 -32.43 22.46
C GLU A 200 -20.76 -32.57 20.96
N GLU A 201 -20.77 -33.81 20.45
CA GLU A 201 -20.85 -34.08 19.01
C GLU A 201 -22.12 -33.52 18.37
N GLU A 202 -23.23 -33.46 19.12
CA GLU A 202 -24.49 -32.85 18.67
C GLU A 202 -24.37 -31.33 18.50
N GLU A 203 -23.71 -30.65 19.43
CA GLU A 203 -23.55 -29.19 19.37
C GLU A 203 -22.57 -28.78 18.27
N ARG A 204 -21.46 -29.50 18.14
CA ARG A 204 -20.52 -29.31 17.03
C ARG A 204 -21.23 -29.39 15.69
N ALA A 205 -22.05 -30.43 15.50
CA ALA A 205 -22.80 -30.63 14.27
C ALA A 205 -23.79 -29.49 13.99
N GLU A 206 -24.41 -28.91 15.02
CA GLU A 206 -25.32 -27.77 14.89
C GLU A 206 -24.61 -26.48 14.45
N LEU A 207 -23.42 -26.21 15.01
CA LEU A 207 -22.61 -25.04 14.67
C LEU A 207 -22.02 -25.17 13.26
N GLU A 208 -21.47 -26.33 12.91
CA GLU A 208 -20.96 -26.61 11.55
C GLU A 208 -22.08 -26.46 10.51
N ALA A 209 -23.27 -27.03 10.76
CA ALA A 209 -24.42 -26.89 9.88
C ALA A 209 -24.95 -25.44 9.80
N SER A 210 -24.68 -24.60 10.79
CA SER A 210 -25.02 -23.17 10.77
C SER A 210 -24.02 -22.37 9.94
N LEU A 211 -22.72 -22.68 10.03
CA LEU A 211 -21.67 -22.11 9.20
C LEU A 211 -21.83 -22.49 7.73
N GLU A 212 -22.14 -23.75 7.42
CA GLU A 212 -22.39 -24.21 6.04
C GLU A 212 -23.57 -23.46 5.41
N ARG A 213 -24.68 -23.31 6.16
CA ARG A 213 -25.83 -22.49 5.71
C ARG A 213 -25.46 -21.02 5.47
N LEU A 214 -24.55 -20.47 6.27
CA LEU A 214 -24.08 -19.10 6.11
C LEU A 214 -23.18 -18.97 4.88
N GLU A 215 -22.31 -19.96 4.64
CA GLU A 215 -21.47 -20.03 3.44
C GLU A 215 -22.31 -20.04 2.17
N GLU A 216 -23.33 -20.90 2.12
CA GLU A 216 -24.29 -20.95 1.01
C GLU A 216 -24.99 -19.61 0.81
N ALA A 217 -25.44 -18.96 1.90
CA ALA A 217 -26.08 -17.64 1.83
C ALA A 217 -25.14 -16.54 1.28
N ILE A 218 -23.87 -16.57 1.67
CA ILE A 218 -22.84 -15.64 1.14
C ILE A 218 -22.62 -15.86 -0.36
N GLN A 219 -22.64 -17.11 -0.82
CA GLN A 219 -22.41 -17.45 -2.23
C GLN A 219 -23.61 -17.11 -3.12
N ASP A 220 -24.84 -17.36 -2.65
CA ASP A 220 -26.05 -17.23 -3.46
C ASP A 220 -26.59 -15.79 -3.54
N ASP A 221 -26.76 -15.12 -2.40
CA ASP A 221 -27.24 -13.74 -2.32
C ASP A 221 -26.78 -13.08 -1.01
N PRO A 222 -25.60 -12.44 -0.98
CA PRO A 222 -25.02 -11.92 0.25
C PRO A 222 -25.80 -10.71 0.75
N ASP A 223 -26.74 -10.94 1.66
CA ASP A 223 -27.29 -9.90 2.52
C ASP A 223 -26.21 -9.53 3.56
N ILE A 224 -25.50 -8.45 3.28
CA ILE A 224 -24.33 -7.99 4.03
C ILE A 224 -24.69 -7.81 5.51
N GLU A 225 -25.79 -7.14 5.80
CA GLU A 225 -26.18 -6.79 7.17
C GLU A 225 -26.58 -8.05 7.95
N ALA A 226 -27.42 -8.90 7.35
CA ALA A 226 -27.84 -10.15 7.98
C ALA A 226 -26.66 -11.12 8.19
N THR A 227 -25.70 -11.15 7.25
CA THR A 227 -24.52 -12.02 7.35
C THR A 227 -23.58 -11.57 8.45
N TYR A 228 -23.27 -10.28 8.55
CA TYR A 228 -22.44 -9.76 9.66
C TYR A 228 -23.10 -10.01 11.01
N GLU A 229 -24.40 -9.74 11.13
CA GLU A 229 -25.11 -9.99 12.39
C GLU A 229 -25.10 -11.48 12.77
N ALA A 230 -25.20 -12.38 11.78
CA ALA A 230 -25.11 -13.81 12.02
C ALA A 230 -23.70 -14.26 12.41
N LEU A 231 -22.65 -13.73 11.78
CA LEU A 231 -21.25 -13.98 12.15
C LEU A 231 -20.96 -13.48 13.56
N ASP A 232 -21.36 -12.25 13.90
CA ASP A 232 -21.18 -11.67 15.22
C ASP A 232 -21.88 -12.52 16.29
N ARG A 233 -23.12 -12.96 16.05
CA ARG A 233 -23.85 -13.86 16.95
C ARG A 233 -23.14 -15.20 17.16
N MET A 234 -22.54 -15.78 16.12
CA MET A 234 -21.78 -17.02 16.26
C MET A 234 -20.44 -16.80 16.98
N GLU A 235 -19.76 -15.69 16.75
CA GLU A 235 -18.55 -15.32 17.48
C GLU A 235 -18.84 -15.13 18.98
N GLU A 236 -19.92 -14.42 19.32
CA GLU A 236 -20.38 -14.25 20.71
C GLU A 236 -20.73 -15.62 21.35
N GLN A 237 -21.38 -16.51 20.62
CA GLN A 237 -21.72 -17.85 21.11
C GLN A 237 -20.47 -18.69 21.38
N LEU A 238 -19.50 -18.70 20.45
CA LEU A 238 -18.23 -19.41 20.63
C LEU A 238 -17.42 -18.84 21.81
N ALA A 239 -17.37 -17.52 21.95
CA ALA A 239 -16.70 -16.86 23.07
C ALA A 239 -17.35 -17.23 24.42
N ALA A 240 -18.68 -17.22 24.51
CA ALA A 240 -19.40 -17.62 25.71
C ALA A 240 -19.11 -19.08 26.11
N ARG A 241 -19.03 -20.00 25.13
CA ARG A 241 -18.68 -21.41 25.39
C ARG A 241 -17.24 -21.60 25.83
N ALA A 242 -16.30 -20.86 25.25
CA ALA A 242 -14.92 -20.85 25.71
C ALA A 242 -14.81 -20.37 27.17
N GLU A 243 -15.56 -19.33 27.54
CA GLU A 243 -15.61 -18.83 28.93
C GLU A 243 -16.22 -19.84 29.91
N GLU A 244 -17.31 -20.50 29.52
CA GLU A 244 -17.96 -21.55 30.33
C GLU A 244 -17.02 -22.74 30.55
N ALA A 245 -16.39 -23.24 29.49
CA ALA A 245 -15.41 -24.32 29.58
C ALA A 245 -14.21 -23.97 30.46
N LEU A 246 -13.73 -22.72 30.36
CA LEU A 246 -12.66 -22.22 31.22
C LEU A 246 -13.10 -22.13 32.68
N ALA A 247 -14.34 -21.72 32.95
CA ALA A 247 -14.91 -21.69 34.29
C ALA A 247 -15.04 -23.10 34.88
N ASP A 248 -15.51 -24.07 34.09
CA ASP A 248 -15.61 -25.48 34.50
C ASP A 248 -14.24 -26.11 34.75
N ALA A 249 -13.26 -25.84 33.89
CA ALA A 249 -11.88 -26.26 34.10
C ALA A 249 -11.31 -25.68 35.39
N LYS A 250 -11.55 -24.40 35.67
CA LYS A 250 -11.15 -23.75 36.93
C LYS A 250 -11.84 -24.40 38.14
N ALA A 251 -13.14 -24.64 38.07
CA ALA A 251 -13.89 -25.29 39.15
C ALA A 251 -13.40 -26.73 39.39
N ALA A 252 -13.10 -27.48 38.33
CA ALA A 252 -12.51 -28.81 38.43
C ALA A 252 -11.12 -28.76 39.10
N LEU A 253 -10.25 -27.82 38.70
CA LEU A 253 -8.94 -27.61 39.32
C LEU A 253 -9.05 -27.19 40.80
N GLU A 254 -9.99 -26.30 41.14
CA GLU A 254 -10.24 -25.89 42.53
C GLU A 254 -10.73 -27.08 43.38
N SER A 255 -11.63 -27.92 42.83
CA SER A 255 -12.10 -29.13 43.50
C SER A 255 -10.99 -30.16 43.73
N LEU A 256 -10.05 -30.28 42.79
CA LEU A 256 -8.86 -31.14 42.92
C LEU A 256 -7.90 -30.58 43.96
N ALA A 257 -7.70 -29.26 44.00
CA ALA A 257 -6.88 -28.61 45.01
C ALA A 257 -7.47 -28.77 46.41
N GLU A 258 -8.79 -28.63 46.56
CA GLU A 258 -9.48 -28.83 47.85
C GLU A 258 -9.38 -30.29 48.32
N GLN A 259 -9.52 -31.26 47.41
CA GLN A 259 -9.30 -32.68 47.71
C GLN A 259 -7.85 -32.99 48.14
N GLN A 260 -6.86 -32.28 47.59
CA GLN A 260 -5.46 -32.44 47.99
C GLN A 260 -5.14 -31.81 49.35
N LEU A 261 -5.86 -30.75 49.75
CA LEU A 261 -5.63 -30.04 51.00
C LEU A 261 -6.29 -30.70 52.23
N ASP A 262 -7.20 -31.68 52.04
CA ASP A 262 -7.79 -32.47 53.12
C ASP A 262 -7.31 -33.95 53.12
N PRO A 263 -6.01 -34.21 53.43
CA PRO A 263 -5.47 -35.57 53.55
C PRO A 263 -6.11 -36.37 54.70
N SER A 264 -6.91 -35.74 55.54
CA SER A 264 -7.58 -36.34 56.70
C SER A 264 -8.75 -37.25 56.31
N ARG A 265 -9.29 -37.14 55.09
CA ARG A 265 -10.46 -37.91 54.65
C ARG A 265 -10.16 -39.34 54.24
N ASP A 266 -8.96 -39.63 53.74
CA ASP A 266 -8.55 -40.98 53.33
C ASP A 266 -7.94 -41.81 54.47
N ALA A 267 -7.70 -41.22 55.65
CA ALA A 267 -7.09 -41.89 56.79
C ALA A 267 -8.05 -42.77 57.63
N SER A 268 -9.32 -42.93 57.22
CA SER A 268 -10.32 -43.72 57.96
C SER A 268 -10.69 -45.07 57.32
N GLY A 269 -10.03 -45.44 56.23
CA GLY A 269 -10.06 -46.81 55.68
C GLY A 269 -8.97 -47.69 56.28
N ASP A 270 -9.39 -48.63 57.13
CA ASP A 270 -8.56 -49.60 57.85
C ASP A 270 -7.82 -50.57 56.89
N ALA A 271 -6.70 -50.13 56.31
CA ALA A 271 -5.71 -50.99 55.65
C ALA A 271 -4.33 -50.30 55.65
N ALA A 272 -3.36 -50.91 56.34
CA ALA A 272 -1.93 -50.58 56.28
C ALA A 272 -1.45 -50.42 54.80
N PRO A 273 -0.57 -49.46 54.45
CA PRO A 273 0.84 -49.50 54.89
C PRO A 273 1.52 -48.13 55.08
N GLY A 274 2.02 -47.84 56.28
CA GLY A 274 2.80 -46.62 56.61
C GLY A 274 4.24 -46.57 56.09
N ALA A 275 4.51 -47.15 54.92
CA ALA A 275 5.83 -47.06 54.26
C ALA A 275 5.72 -46.68 52.78
N ALA A 276 4.56 -46.87 52.14
CA ALA A 276 4.32 -46.45 50.76
C ALA A 276 3.73 -45.02 50.66
N SER A 277 3.11 -44.52 51.74
CA SER A 277 2.64 -43.13 51.83
C SER A 277 3.79 -42.13 51.91
N ASP A 278 4.82 -42.47 52.68
CA ASP A 278 5.92 -41.55 52.97
C ASP A 278 6.81 -41.37 51.73
N VAL A 279 7.10 -42.46 51.01
CA VAL A 279 7.86 -42.42 49.74
C VAL A 279 7.11 -41.62 48.67
N ARG A 280 5.79 -41.78 48.54
CA ARG A 280 4.99 -40.99 47.58
C ARG A 280 4.89 -39.52 47.97
N SER A 281 4.93 -39.21 49.26
CA SER A 281 4.91 -37.82 49.73
C SER A 281 6.26 -37.12 49.49
N GLU A 282 7.37 -37.82 49.70
CA GLU A 282 8.71 -37.31 49.40
C GLU A 282 8.95 -37.18 47.89
N GLU A 283 8.53 -38.15 47.08
CA GLU A 283 8.63 -38.07 45.61
C GLU A 283 7.74 -36.96 45.03
N ARG A 284 6.52 -36.75 45.58
CA ARG A 284 5.68 -35.61 45.20
C ARG A 284 6.29 -34.28 45.59
N GLN A 285 6.84 -34.17 46.79
CA GLN A 285 7.44 -32.93 47.26
C GLN A 285 8.74 -32.61 46.49
N ALA A 286 9.53 -33.63 46.14
CA ALA A 286 10.69 -33.50 45.28
C ALA A 286 10.31 -33.10 43.85
N GLY A 287 9.26 -33.71 43.28
CA GLY A 287 8.74 -33.34 41.96
C GLY A 287 8.22 -31.90 41.91
N LEU A 288 7.48 -31.47 42.93
CA LEU A 288 7.00 -30.09 43.05
C LEU A 288 8.14 -29.09 43.26
N GLN A 289 9.14 -29.41 44.09
CA GLN A 289 10.33 -28.57 44.26
C GLN A 289 11.16 -28.48 42.98
N ALA A 290 11.31 -29.58 42.23
CA ALA A 290 12.02 -29.56 40.95
C ALA A 290 11.28 -28.70 39.91
N MET A 291 9.94 -28.76 39.90
CA MET A 291 9.12 -27.92 39.04
C MET A 291 9.17 -26.44 39.45
N GLU A 292 9.15 -26.15 40.74
CA GLU A 292 9.28 -24.79 41.28
C GLU A 292 10.68 -24.21 41.02
N GLN A 293 11.75 -25.01 41.14
CA GLN A 293 13.12 -24.59 40.81
C GLN A 293 13.31 -24.39 39.30
N GLY A 294 12.83 -25.32 38.47
CA GLY A 294 12.89 -25.19 37.01
C GLY A 294 12.09 -24.00 36.48
N LEU A 295 10.91 -23.74 37.05
CA LEU A 295 10.11 -22.56 36.71
C LEU A 295 10.73 -21.28 37.27
N SER A 296 11.26 -21.25 38.49
CA SER A 296 11.83 -20.03 39.06
C SER A 296 13.14 -19.61 38.38
N ASP A 297 14.03 -20.54 38.04
CA ASP A 297 15.30 -20.20 37.37
C ASP A 297 15.09 -19.67 35.94
N MET A 298 14.10 -20.20 35.22
CA MET A 298 13.81 -19.82 33.84
C MET A 298 12.84 -18.64 33.74
N ALA A 299 11.80 -18.62 34.59
CA ALA A 299 10.79 -17.56 34.57
C ALA A 299 11.38 -16.22 35.04
N LEU A 300 12.22 -16.20 36.07
CA LEU A 300 12.66 -14.90 36.61
C LEU A 300 13.64 -14.17 35.68
N ALA A 301 14.46 -14.89 34.92
CA ALA A 301 15.45 -14.29 34.00
C ALA A 301 14.83 -13.85 32.67
N GLU A 302 13.97 -14.68 32.07
CA GLU A 302 13.30 -14.36 30.81
C GLU A 302 12.06 -13.46 31.01
N LEU A 303 11.22 -13.67 32.03
CA LEU A 303 10.08 -12.76 32.29
C LEU A 303 10.55 -11.39 32.79
N SER A 304 11.68 -11.26 33.48
CA SER A 304 12.20 -9.93 33.82
C SER A 304 12.70 -9.18 32.58
N ARG A 305 13.19 -9.89 31.55
CA ARG A 305 13.50 -9.33 30.23
C ARG A 305 12.27 -8.92 29.45
N LEU A 306 11.22 -9.75 29.45
CA LEU A 306 9.93 -9.45 28.80
C LEU A 306 9.18 -8.31 29.50
N ALA A 307 9.17 -8.28 30.84
CA ALA A 307 8.53 -7.24 31.64
C ALA A 307 9.29 -5.90 31.61
N ALA A 308 10.56 -5.89 31.20
CA ALA A 308 11.34 -4.67 30.97
C ALA A 308 10.94 -3.92 29.69
N GLY A 309 9.98 -4.44 28.91
CA GLY A 309 9.09 -3.59 28.12
C GLY A 309 9.41 -3.44 26.63
N ASP A 310 10.01 -4.43 25.98
CA ASP A 310 10.23 -4.39 24.52
C ASP A 310 9.62 -5.58 23.79
N LEU A 311 8.31 -5.74 23.92
CA LEU A 311 7.54 -6.76 23.20
C LEU A 311 7.45 -6.47 21.68
N SER A 312 7.75 -5.23 21.27
CA SER A 312 7.74 -4.76 19.88
C SER A 312 8.91 -5.28 19.03
N GLU A 313 10.01 -5.72 19.65
CA GLU A 313 11.22 -6.17 18.95
C GLU A 313 11.49 -7.68 19.10
N LEU A 314 10.52 -8.48 19.55
CA LEU A 314 10.69 -9.93 19.62
C LEU A 314 10.80 -10.51 18.20
N SER A 315 12.03 -10.80 17.79
CA SER A 315 12.29 -11.45 16.52
C SER A 315 11.71 -12.86 16.53
N LYS A 316 11.44 -13.41 15.34
CA LYS A 316 11.01 -14.81 15.19
C LYS A 316 12.00 -15.78 15.85
N ASP A 317 13.29 -15.43 15.86
CA ASP A 317 14.34 -16.22 16.47
C ASP A 317 14.24 -16.22 18.01
N ASP A 318 13.80 -15.12 18.61
CA ASP A 318 13.60 -15.02 20.07
C ASP A 318 12.37 -15.83 20.52
N LEU A 319 11.29 -15.81 19.74
CA LEU A 319 10.11 -16.67 20.00
C LEU A 319 10.47 -18.16 19.89
N GLN A 320 11.28 -18.56 18.91
CA GLN A 320 11.76 -19.94 18.78
C GLN A 320 12.69 -20.35 19.93
N ARG A 321 13.53 -19.44 20.43
CA ARG A 321 14.35 -19.70 21.61
C ARG A 321 13.51 -19.87 22.87
N LEU A 322 12.47 -19.05 23.01
CA LEU A 322 11.54 -19.13 24.13
C LEU A 322 10.74 -20.44 24.11
N SER A 323 10.25 -20.85 22.93
CA SER A 323 9.54 -22.13 22.80
C SER A 323 10.45 -23.31 23.10
N ALA A 324 11.69 -23.30 22.59
CA ALA A 324 12.68 -24.36 22.86
C ALA A 324 13.10 -24.41 24.34
N ALA A 325 13.24 -23.25 24.99
CA ALA A 325 13.55 -23.17 26.41
C ALA A 325 12.40 -23.73 27.26
N LEU A 326 11.16 -23.36 26.94
CA LEU A 326 9.97 -23.86 27.61
C LEU A 326 9.80 -25.37 27.44
N GLU A 327 10.02 -25.89 26.22
CA GLU A 327 9.98 -27.32 25.93
C GLU A 327 11.04 -28.07 26.76
N SER A 328 12.28 -27.58 26.78
CA SER A 328 13.37 -28.18 27.56
C SER A 328 13.03 -28.22 29.04
N ALA A 329 12.51 -27.13 29.60
CA ALA A 329 12.24 -27.02 31.03
C ALA A 329 11.00 -27.79 31.48
N MET A 330 10.04 -28.05 30.60
CA MET A 330 8.88 -28.89 30.94
C MET A 330 9.14 -30.38 30.68
N SER A 331 10.09 -30.73 29.82
CA SER A 331 10.41 -32.13 29.51
C SER A 331 10.92 -32.93 30.71
N GLU A 332 11.82 -32.34 31.50
CA GLU A 332 12.42 -32.97 32.69
C GLU A 332 11.41 -33.22 33.83
N PRO A 333 10.58 -32.24 34.26
CA PRO A 333 9.56 -32.48 35.28
C PRO A 333 8.44 -33.40 34.81
N LEU A 334 8.05 -33.37 33.52
CA LEU A 334 7.07 -34.31 32.98
C LEU A 334 7.60 -35.76 33.01
N SER A 335 8.88 -35.97 32.67
CA SER A 335 9.54 -37.27 32.80
C SER A 335 9.62 -37.72 34.27
N ALA A 336 9.94 -36.81 35.20
CA ALA A 336 9.98 -37.14 36.63
C ALA A 336 8.60 -37.52 37.18
N LEU A 337 7.53 -36.89 36.71
CA LEU A 337 6.15 -37.24 37.07
C LEU A 337 5.70 -38.58 36.45
N GLU A 338 6.23 -38.93 35.28
CA GLU A 338 6.06 -40.26 34.68
C GLU A 338 6.76 -41.34 35.50
N ASP A 339 8.03 -41.12 35.87
CA ASP A 339 8.82 -42.05 36.68
C ASP A 339 8.21 -42.26 38.07
N ALA A 340 7.59 -41.21 38.64
CA ALA A 340 6.83 -41.29 39.90
C ALA A 340 5.46 -41.99 39.75
N GLY A 341 5.07 -42.38 38.53
CA GLY A 341 3.79 -43.02 38.23
C GLY A 341 2.57 -42.10 38.45
N LEU A 342 2.78 -40.78 38.45
CA LEU A 342 1.72 -39.79 38.62
C LEU A 342 1.07 -39.39 37.30
N LEU A 343 1.80 -39.54 36.18
CA LEU A 343 1.29 -39.37 34.83
C LEU A 343 1.47 -40.67 34.05
N SER A 344 0.49 -40.98 33.18
CA SER A 344 0.65 -42.06 32.21
C SER A 344 1.55 -41.61 31.07
N SER A 345 2.36 -42.52 30.54
CA SER A 345 3.25 -42.27 29.40
C SER A 345 2.50 -41.65 28.21
N ALA A 346 1.28 -42.13 27.93
CA ALA A 346 0.44 -41.60 26.86
C ALA A 346 0.06 -40.12 27.05
N ARG A 347 -0.10 -39.67 28.30
CA ARG A 347 -0.42 -38.26 28.61
C ARG A 347 0.83 -37.38 28.54
N VAL A 348 2.00 -37.90 28.91
CA VAL A 348 3.28 -37.23 28.73
C VAL A 348 3.61 -37.05 27.25
N ASP A 349 3.43 -38.10 26.45
CA ASP A 349 3.62 -38.04 24.99
C ASP A 349 2.68 -37.01 24.35
N SER A 350 1.42 -36.96 24.77
CA SER A 350 0.45 -35.97 24.27
C SER A 350 0.88 -34.54 24.60
N LEU A 351 1.29 -34.27 25.84
CA LEU A 351 1.72 -32.93 26.27
C LEU A 351 3.03 -32.50 25.57
N GLN A 352 3.98 -33.42 25.40
CA GLN A 352 5.21 -33.15 24.66
C GLN A 352 4.95 -32.88 23.17
N ASN A 353 3.97 -33.56 22.56
CA ASN A 353 3.59 -33.33 21.17
C ASN A 353 2.86 -32.00 20.98
N SER A 354 2.00 -31.59 21.92
CA SER A 354 1.40 -30.24 21.91
C SER A 354 2.44 -29.14 22.05
N LEU A 355 3.50 -29.35 22.85
CA LEU A 355 4.59 -28.39 22.99
C LEU A 355 5.50 -28.28 21.75
N LYS A 356 5.62 -29.36 20.99
CA LYS A 356 6.32 -29.38 19.68
C LYS A 356 5.47 -28.81 18.54
N GLY A 357 4.18 -28.58 18.77
CA GLY A 357 3.26 -27.92 17.84
C GLY A 357 3.83 -26.58 17.37
N SER A 358 4.16 -26.53 16.08
CA SER A 358 5.06 -25.57 15.45
C SER A 358 4.56 -24.10 15.49
N PRO A 359 5.41 -23.10 15.83
CA PRO A 359 5.12 -21.67 15.68
C PRO A 359 5.02 -21.18 14.21
N SER A 360 4.80 -22.10 13.26
CA SER A 360 4.64 -21.80 11.84
C SER A 360 3.27 -21.20 11.46
N SER A 361 2.29 -21.18 12.38
CA SER A 361 1.01 -20.48 12.18
C SER A 361 1.07 -18.99 12.52
N PHE A 362 2.13 -18.51 13.18
CA PHE A 362 2.29 -17.08 13.49
C PHE A 362 2.76 -16.30 12.25
N LYS A 363 1.84 -15.64 11.55
CA LYS A 363 2.17 -14.58 10.58
C LYS A 363 2.78 -13.40 11.35
N PRO A 364 4.03 -12.99 11.06
CA PRO A 364 4.68 -11.90 11.79
C PRO A 364 4.02 -10.54 11.51
N ALA A 365 3.99 -9.66 12.50
CA ALA A 365 3.50 -8.27 12.45
C ALA A 365 4.23 -7.34 11.44
N GLY A 366 5.05 -7.88 10.55
CA GLY A 366 5.76 -7.15 9.50
C GLY A 366 4.86 -6.57 8.40
N GLU A 367 3.59 -6.98 8.31
CA GLU A 367 2.61 -6.41 7.37
C GLU A 367 2.01 -5.07 7.83
N LEU A 368 2.28 -4.61 9.08
CA LEU A 368 1.84 -3.27 9.52
C LEU A 368 2.71 -2.12 8.96
N ARG A 369 3.84 -2.42 8.31
CA ARG A 369 4.68 -1.40 7.64
C ARG A 369 4.15 -0.92 6.28
N GLU A 370 3.03 -1.48 5.80
CA GLU A 370 2.37 -1.04 4.56
C GLU A 370 1.10 -0.22 4.80
N LEU A 371 0.79 0.13 6.06
CA LEU A 371 -0.30 1.06 6.37
C LEU A 371 0.10 2.48 5.93
N SER A 372 -0.74 3.12 5.12
CA SER A 372 -0.51 4.50 4.72
C SER A 372 -0.63 5.45 5.92
N ASP A 373 0.01 6.62 5.85
CA ASP A 373 -0.07 7.66 6.90
C ASP A 373 -1.53 8.00 7.29
N GLU A 374 -2.48 7.82 6.38
CA GLU A 374 -3.92 8.00 6.62
C GLU A 374 -4.54 6.89 7.50
N GLN A 375 -4.09 5.64 7.36
CA GLN A 375 -4.56 4.54 8.21
C GLN A 375 -3.94 4.61 9.61
N LEU A 376 -2.68 5.06 9.71
CA LEU A 376 -2.03 5.34 11.00
C LEU A 376 -2.73 6.50 11.73
N ALA A 377 -3.15 7.54 11.01
CA ALA A 377 -3.90 8.67 11.56
C ALA A 377 -5.31 8.28 12.06
N MET A 378 -6.01 7.36 11.40
CA MET A 378 -7.30 6.85 11.88
C MET A 378 -7.18 6.04 13.17
N LEU A 379 -6.04 5.36 13.36
CA LEU A 379 -5.76 4.54 14.54
C LEU A 379 -5.15 5.34 15.70
N GLY A 380 -5.02 6.67 15.59
CA GLY A 380 -4.41 7.50 16.64
C GLY A 380 -2.90 7.31 16.80
N LEU A 381 -2.24 6.58 15.90
CA LEU A 381 -0.83 6.22 15.98
C LEU A 381 0.03 7.27 15.26
N CYS A 382 1.13 7.69 15.89
CA CYS A 382 2.08 8.60 15.25
C CYS A 382 2.78 7.91 14.05
N PRO A 383 2.83 8.53 12.85
CA PRO A 383 3.38 7.88 11.65
C PRO A 383 4.88 7.57 11.73
N ASP A 384 5.64 8.32 12.54
CA ASP A 384 7.08 8.11 12.69
C ASP A 384 7.43 6.94 13.63
N CYS A 385 6.55 6.57 14.56
CA CYS A 385 6.87 5.59 15.60
C CYS A 385 5.79 4.57 15.92
N GLY A 386 4.58 4.70 15.38
CA GLY A 386 3.49 3.73 15.52
C GLY A 386 2.95 3.57 16.95
N GLN A 387 3.05 4.61 17.81
CA GLN A 387 2.57 4.55 19.21
C GLN A 387 1.46 5.56 19.50
N GLU A 388 0.46 5.14 20.27
CA GLU A 388 -0.58 5.97 20.92
C GLU A 388 -0.14 6.35 22.35
N PRO A 389 -0.51 7.53 22.87
CA PRO A 389 -0.05 8.85 22.47
C PRO A 389 1.40 9.11 22.91
N CYS A 390 2.27 9.55 22.01
CA CYS A 390 3.70 9.76 22.29
C CYS A 390 4.02 11.24 22.53
N ASP A 391 4.22 11.64 23.80
CA ASP A 391 4.66 12.99 24.19
C ASP A 391 6.03 13.41 23.59
N ARG A 392 6.82 12.44 23.08
CA ARG A 392 8.14 12.71 22.49
C ARG A 392 8.07 13.49 21.17
N CYS A 393 7.07 13.24 20.32
CA CYS A 393 6.96 13.92 19.02
C CYS A 393 6.44 15.36 19.15
N ALA A 394 5.84 15.74 20.28
CA ALA A 394 5.43 17.11 20.55
C ALA A 394 6.61 18.04 20.92
N SER A 395 7.79 17.49 21.26
CA SER A 395 8.93 18.25 21.77
C SER A 395 10.00 18.61 20.73
N SER A 396 9.99 17.98 19.55
CA SER A 396 10.89 18.34 18.44
C SER A 396 10.27 19.46 17.61
N GLY A 397 10.20 20.66 18.21
CA GLY A 397 9.95 21.88 17.47
C GLY A 397 11.17 22.25 16.63
N GLU A 398 11.19 21.82 15.37
CA GLU A 398 11.97 22.50 14.32
C GLU A 398 11.01 22.85 13.16
N PRO A 399 11.08 24.09 12.64
CA PRO A 399 10.09 24.68 11.73
C PRO A 399 10.10 24.11 10.31
#